data_AF-A0A0F6MQG9-F1
#
_entry.id   AF-A0A0F6MQG9-F1
#
_cell.length_a   1.000
_cell.length_b   1.000
_cell.length_c   1.000
_cell.angle_alpha   90.00
_cell.angle_beta   90.00
_cell.angle_gamma   90.00
#
_symmetry.space_group_name_H-M   'P 1'
#
loop_
_entity.id
_entity.type
_entity.pdbx_description
1 polymer ?
#
loop_
_entity_poly.entity_id
_entity_poly.type
_entity_poly.pdbx_seq_one_letter_code
_entity_poly.pdbx_strand_id
1 'polypeptide(L)'
;MYRIIQKKRITKAVAKMPQKEQELYAQLILDLKESGPVQTAWSNFSSLGKNKYHCHLSYHWIACWKETIKGIEMEVYYAGSRENAPY
;
A
#
# COMPACT_ATOMS: atom_id res chain seq x y z
N MET A 1 -3.47 -7.53 14.84
CA MET A 1 -3.65 -6.30 14.04
C MET A 1 -2.28 -5.64 13.87
N TYR A 2 -1.86 -5.42 12.63
CA TYR A 2 -0.55 -4.85 12.30
C TYR A 2 -0.53 -3.33 12.53
N ARG A 3 0.62 -2.81 12.96
CA ARG A 3 0.88 -1.37 12.97
C ARG A 3 1.30 -0.91 11.58
N ILE A 4 0.64 0.12 11.06
CA ILE A 4 0.96 0.70 9.75
C ILE A 4 1.66 2.05 9.92
N ILE A 5 2.86 2.15 9.38
CA ILE A 5 3.66 3.38 9.34
C ILE A 5 3.58 4.01 7.95
N GLN A 6 3.39 5.32 7.91
CA GLN A 6 3.39 6.10 6.68
C GLN A 6 4.10 7.42 6.93
N LYS A 7 4.99 7.83 6.03
CA LYS A 7 5.61 9.16 6.09
C LYS A 7 4.59 10.22 5.69
N LYS A 8 4.71 11.44 6.23
CA LYS A 8 3.85 12.60 5.86
C LYS A 8 3.78 12.86 4.35
N ARG A 9 4.84 12.52 3.60
CA ARG A 9 4.85 12.65 2.13
C ARG A 9 3.86 11.69 1.45
N ILE A 10 3.62 10.52 2.02
CA ILE A 10 2.71 9.50 1.47
C ILE A 10 1.28 9.97 1.65
N THR A 11 0.91 10.41 2.86
CA THR A 11 -0.44 10.96 3.10
C THR A 11 -0.73 12.18 2.24
N LYS A 12 0.26 13.06 2.03
CA LYS A 12 0.14 14.19 1.09
C LYS A 12 0.01 13.77 -0.37
N ALA A 13 0.65 12.68 -0.79
CA ALA A 13 0.52 12.15 -2.14
C ALA A 13 -0.86 11.52 -2.35
N VAL A 14 -1.32 10.72 -1.39
CA VAL A 14 -2.66 10.11 -1.36
C VAL A 14 -3.74 11.19 -1.47
N ALA A 15 -3.64 12.28 -0.70
CA ALA A 15 -4.61 13.37 -0.73
C ALA A 15 -4.72 14.08 -2.10
N LYS A 16 -3.76 13.89 -3.01
CA LYS A 16 -3.80 14.42 -4.38
C LYS A 16 -4.39 13.45 -5.40
N MET A 17 -4.63 12.21 -5.02
CA MET A 17 -5.30 11.21 -5.87
C MET A 17 -6.79 11.56 -6.00
N PRO A 18 -7.50 11.06 -7.03
CA PRO A 18 -8.95 11.22 -7.07
C PRO A 18 -9.62 10.53 -5.88
N GLN A 19 -10.81 10.99 -5.51
CA GLN A 19 -11.47 10.59 -4.25
C GLN A 19 -11.63 9.07 -4.11
N LYS A 20 -12.03 8.40 -5.20
CA LYS A 20 -12.21 6.94 -5.22
C LYS A 20 -10.92 6.19 -4.87
N GLU A 21 -9.78 6.64 -5.38
CA GLU A 21 -8.47 6.08 -5.08
C GLU A 21 -8.05 6.32 -3.63
N GLN A 22 -8.45 7.45 -3.04
CA GLN A 22 -8.24 7.72 -1.62
C GLN A 22 -9.03 6.74 -0.74
N GLU A 23 -10.28 6.46 -1.10
CA GLU A 23 -11.14 5.48 -0.41
C GLU A 23 -10.58 4.06 -0.52
N LEU A 24 -10.14 3.66 -1.73
CA LEU A 24 -9.48 2.38 -1.95
C LEU A 24 -8.18 2.27 -1.15
N TYR A 25 -7.38 3.33 -1.11
CA TYR A 25 -6.19 3.35 -0.26
C TYR A 25 -6.55 3.19 1.21
N ALA A 26 -7.58 3.87 1.70
CA ALA A 26 -8.04 3.73 3.08
C ALA A 26 -8.48 2.29 3.38
N GLN A 27 -9.20 1.65 2.46
CA GLN A 27 -9.58 0.24 2.57
C GLN A 27 -8.34 -0.67 2.63
N LEU A 28 -7.36 -0.47 1.75
CA LEU A 28 -6.10 -1.23 1.81
C LEU A 28 -5.41 -1.09 3.16
N ILE A 29 -5.39 0.12 3.76
CA ILE A 29 -4.80 0.31 5.09
C ILE A 29 -5.54 -0.49 6.17
N LEU A 30 -6.86 -0.64 6.07
CA LEU A 30 -7.64 -1.48 7.00
C LEU A 30 -7.29 -2.95 6.81
N ASP A 31 -7.27 -3.44 5.57
CA ASP A 31 -6.95 -4.83 5.26
C ASP A 31 -5.51 -5.17 5.71
N LEU A 32 -4.56 -4.27 5.45
CA LEU A 32 -3.17 -4.42 5.92
C LEU A 32 -3.09 -4.51 7.45
N LYS A 33 -3.92 -3.76 8.18
CA LYS A 33 -3.98 -3.86 9.65
C LYS A 33 -4.57 -5.19 10.10
N GLU A 34 -5.55 -5.71 9.38
CA GLU A 34 -6.30 -6.91 9.77
C GLU A 34 -5.59 -8.21 9.35
N SER A 35 -5.35 -8.39 8.06
CA SER A 35 -4.84 -9.63 7.46
C SER A 35 -3.33 -9.60 7.17
N GLY A 36 -2.69 -8.44 7.25
CA GLY A 36 -1.24 -8.30 7.16
C GLY A 36 -0.72 -8.10 5.74
N PRO A 37 0.53 -8.53 5.44
CA PRO A 37 1.24 -8.12 4.23
C PRO A 37 0.74 -8.76 2.93
N VAL A 38 0.10 -9.93 3.01
CA VAL A 38 -0.33 -10.70 1.85
C VAL A 38 -1.78 -10.34 1.52
N GLN A 39 -1.96 -9.64 0.40
CA GLN A 39 -3.24 -9.02 0.02
C GLN A 39 -3.72 -9.55 -1.33
N THR A 40 -3.86 -10.87 -1.49
CA THR A 40 -4.19 -11.53 -2.77
C THR A 40 -5.56 -11.17 -3.34
N ALA A 41 -6.47 -10.64 -2.52
CA ALA A 41 -7.77 -10.13 -2.98
C ALA A 41 -7.65 -8.80 -3.75
N TRP A 42 -6.55 -8.07 -3.56
CA TRP A 42 -6.30 -6.82 -4.27
C TRP A 42 -5.79 -7.09 -5.69
N SER A 43 -6.26 -6.27 -6.62
CA SER A 43 -5.91 -6.40 -8.04
C SER A 43 -4.39 -6.35 -8.23
N ASN A 44 -3.87 -7.28 -9.05
CA ASN A 44 -2.45 -7.39 -9.39
C ASN A 44 -1.53 -7.35 -8.15
N PHE A 45 -1.95 -7.95 -7.05
CA PHE A 45 -1.07 -8.14 -5.91
C PHE A 45 0.12 -9.01 -6.29
N SER A 46 1.32 -8.59 -5.90
CA SER A 46 2.52 -9.41 -6.05
C SER A 46 3.61 -9.06 -5.03
N SER A 47 4.41 -10.08 -4.69
CA SER A 47 5.64 -9.89 -3.92
C SER A 47 6.73 -9.31 -4.82
N LEU A 48 7.36 -8.23 -4.35
CA LEU A 48 8.54 -7.62 -4.97
C LEU A 48 9.85 -8.22 -4.41
N GLY A 49 9.76 -9.26 -3.57
CA GLY A 49 10.88 -9.83 -2.84
C GLY A 49 11.34 -8.96 -1.66
N LYS A 50 12.25 -9.50 -0.83
CA LYS A 50 12.77 -8.81 0.37
C LYS A 50 11.67 -8.26 1.29
N ASN A 51 10.59 -9.02 1.46
CA ASN A 51 9.39 -8.64 2.24
C ASN A 51 8.72 -7.34 1.77
N LYS A 52 8.85 -7.02 0.49
CA LYS A 52 8.15 -5.92 -0.18
C LYS A 52 7.01 -6.47 -1.02
N TYR A 53 5.96 -5.68 -1.12
CA TYR A 53 4.73 -6.06 -1.80
C TYR A 53 4.16 -4.83 -2.51
N HIS A 54 3.36 -5.09 -3.52
CA HIS A 54 2.53 -4.06 -4.16
C HIS A 54 1.19 -4.62 -4.56
N CYS A 55 0.24 -3.72 -4.78
CA CYS A 55 -1.02 -4.01 -5.46
C CYS A 55 -1.52 -2.76 -6.19
N HIS A 56 -2.53 -2.95 -7.02
CA HIS A 56 -3.26 -1.87 -7.66
C HIS A 56 -4.46 -1.45 -6.82
N LEU A 57 -4.61 -0.16 -6.60
CA LEU A 57 -5.85 0.45 -6.12
C LEU A 57 -6.83 0.54 -7.29
N SER A 58 -6.35 1.06 -8.42
CA SER A 58 -7.07 1.05 -9.70
C SER A 58 -6.06 0.93 -10.85
N TYR A 59 -6.51 1.07 -12.10
CA TYR A 59 -5.63 0.86 -13.27
C TYR A 59 -4.38 1.76 -13.26
N HIS A 60 -4.55 3.03 -12.88
CA HIS A 60 -3.47 4.03 -12.88
C HIS A 60 -2.79 4.22 -11.51
N TRP A 61 -3.30 3.61 -10.45
CA TRP A 61 -2.92 3.93 -9.07
C TRP A 61 -2.54 2.67 -8.30
N ILE A 62 -1.38 2.71 -7.64
CA ILE A 62 -0.81 1.58 -6.92
C ILE A 62 -0.39 1.98 -5.51
N ALA A 63 -0.21 0.98 -4.66
CA ALA A 63 0.42 1.11 -3.35
C ALA A 63 1.52 0.07 -3.19
N CYS A 64 2.58 0.44 -2.46
CA CYS A 64 3.68 -0.46 -2.13
C CYS A 64 4.04 -0.37 -0.65
N TRP A 65 4.23 -1.51 -0.04
CA TRP A 65 4.57 -1.63 1.37
C TRP A 65 5.60 -2.70 1.61
N LYS A 66 6.18 -2.67 2.80
CA LYS A 66 7.12 -3.69 3.26
C LYS A 66 6.83 -4.02 4.73
N GLU A 67 7.12 -5.24 5.13
CA GLU A 67 7.20 -5.56 6.55
C GLU A 67 8.49 -4.98 7.13
N THR A 68 8.35 -4.10 8.12
CA THR A 68 9.49 -3.55 8.87
C THR A 68 9.82 -4.44 10.06
N ILE A 69 8.79 -5.00 10.70
CA ILE A 69 8.90 -5.98 11.76
C ILE A 69 7.95 -7.13 11.42
N LYS A 70 8.52 -8.31 11.16
CA LYS A 70 7.76 -9.50 10.74
C LYS A 70 6.61 -9.78 11.71
N GLY A 71 5.39 -9.84 11.19
CA GLY A 71 4.19 -10.14 11.99
C GLY A 71 3.69 -9.01 12.90
N ILE A 72 4.31 -7.81 12.87
CA ILE A 72 3.98 -6.72 13.80
C ILE A 72 3.75 -5.40 13.08
N GLU A 73 4.66 -5.01 12.19
CA GLU A 73 4.67 -3.66 11.62
C GLU A 73 4.98 -3.66 10.12
N MET A 74 4.29 -2.78 9.40
CA MET A 74 4.51 -2.54 7.99
C MET A 74 4.64 -1.05 7.70
N GLU A 75 5.48 -0.70 6.72
CA GLU A 75 5.62 0.66 6.20
C GLU A 75 5.05 0.72 4.78
N VAL A 76 4.04 1.56 4.55
CA VAL A 76 3.66 1.97 3.20
C VAL A 76 4.64 3.05 2.76
N TYR A 77 5.51 2.69 1.82
CA TYR A 77 6.58 3.56 1.36
C TYR A 77 6.26 4.27 0.04
N TYR A 78 5.20 3.85 -0.65
CA TYR A 78 4.70 4.47 -1.88
C TYR A 78 3.18 4.29 -2.03
N ALA A 79 2.51 5.35 -2.47
CA ALA A 79 1.13 5.31 -2.96
C ALA A 79 0.98 6.44 -3.98
N GLY A 80 0.61 6.11 -5.22
CA GLY A 80 0.67 7.06 -6.33
C GLY A 80 0.49 6.40 -7.69
N SER A 81 0.84 7.15 -8.75
CA SER A 81 0.64 6.67 -10.12
C SER A 81 1.52 5.47 -10.45
N ARG A 82 0.98 4.51 -11.19
CA ARG A 82 1.69 3.30 -11.64
C ARG A 82 3.00 3.63 -12.37
N GLU A 83 3.02 4.70 -13.16
CA GLU A 83 4.19 5.11 -13.95
C GLU A 83 5.39 5.53 -13.09
N ASN A 84 5.14 6.00 -11.86
CA ASN A 84 6.17 6.47 -10.93
C ASN A 84 6.47 5.44 -9.83
N ALA A 85 6.09 4.19 -10.04
CA ALA A 85 6.32 3.10 -9.11
C ALA A 85 7.83 2.88 -8.86
N PRO A 86 8.27 2.68 -7.61
CA PRO A 86 9.69 2.64 -7.26
C PRO A 86 10.29 1.22 -7.35
N TYR A 87 10.01 0.46 -8.41
CA TYR A 87 10.55 -0.88 -8.65
C TYR A 87 10.72 -1.19 -10.14
#